data_AF-A0A6I3ELZ9-F1
#
_entry.id   AF-A0A6I3ELZ9-F1
#
_cell.length_a   1.000
_cell.length_b   1.000
_cell.length_c   1.000
_cell.angle_alpha   90.00
_cell.angle_beta   90.00
_cell.angle_gamma   90.00
#
_symmetry.space_group_name_H-M   'P 1'
#
loop_
_entity.id
_entity.type
_entity.pdbx_description
1 polymer ?
#
loop_
_entity_poly.entity_id
_entity_poly.type
_entity_poly.pdbx_seq_one_letter_code
_entity_poly.pdbx_strand_id
1 'polypeptide(L)'
;MSNESHEIAKFQDPGLPQHQHRKTDVDPKAADRAERQVAILFILSALSTVVAIYSFIFIPDDIFFFLPVMGDTNAHQLGLGLGMAFALLFIGLGLVHWAKTLMPDTEVIAERHEFRSPDEDRADFVATVKLQAGAAGLGRRSLIKRTLGLALGISALTPLVMLRDLGPLPKKELEKTSWKTGTRLVTDPGDRPIRPEDLEVGAVAQVLPELEPGHERHLSDIAKDAVLLIRLRPTEFQLDAERLSWTYD
;
A
#
# COMPACT_ATOMS: atom_id res chain seq x y z
N MET A 1 23.13 -56.25 -27.07
CA MET A 1 23.38 -55.35 -25.94
C MET A 1 22.06 -54.77 -25.52
N SER A 2 21.46 -55.35 -24.48
CA SER A 2 20.20 -54.94 -23.87
C SER A 2 20.43 -53.68 -23.04
N ASN A 3 19.72 -52.61 -23.38
CA ASN A 3 19.76 -51.35 -22.65
C ASN A 3 18.69 -51.44 -21.55
N GLU A 4 19.07 -51.92 -20.37
CA GLU A 4 18.23 -51.89 -19.18
C GLU A 4 18.18 -50.45 -18.64
N SER A 5 17.17 -49.71 -19.06
CA SER A 5 16.80 -48.45 -18.42
C SER A 5 16.33 -48.74 -17.00
N HIS A 6 17.10 -48.28 -16.01
CA HIS A 6 16.72 -48.24 -14.60
C HIS A 6 15.41 -47.46 -14.42
N GLU A 7 14.27 -48.15 -14.40
CA GLU A 7 13.01 -47.59 -13.93
C GLU A 7 13.16 -47.29 -12.44
N ILE A 8 13.30 -46.01 -12.10
CA ILE A 8 13.30 -45.53 -10.72
C ILE A 8 11.93 -45.89 -10.14
N ALA A 9 11.90 -46.82 -9.19
CA ALA A 9 10.67 -47.25 -8.52
C ALA A 9 9.88 -46.01 -8.07
N LYS A 10 8.63 -45.90 -8.54
CA LYS A 10 7.73 -44.80 -8.20
C LYS A 10 7.57 -44.81 -6.68
N PHE A 11 7.98 -43.72 -6.02
CA PHE A 11 7.79 -43.54 -4.58
C PHE A 11 6.34 -43.88 -4.23
N GLN A 12 6.13 -44.92 -3.42
CA GLN A 12 4.81 -45.25 -2.90
C GLN A 12 4.44 -44.20 -1.87
N ASP A 13 3.20 -43.70 -1.96
CA ASP A 13 2.64 -42.81 -0.97
C ASP A 13 2.62 -43.53 0.39
N PRO A 14 3.37 -43.03 1.40
CA PRO A 14 3.41 -43.67 2.73
C PRO A 14 2.06 -43.59 3.47
N GLY A 15 1.05 -42.90 2.92
CA GLY A 15 -0.26 -42.73 3.53
C GLY A 15 -0.23 -41.74 4.69
N LEU A 16 -1.35 -41.61 5.40
CA LEU A 16 -1.41 -40.74 6.57
C LEU A 16 -0.62 -41.37 7.74
N PRO A 17 0.19 -40.58 8.47
CA PRO A 17 0.80 -41.05 9.70
C PRO A 17 -0.28 -41.42 10.73
N GLN A 18 0.04 -42.30 11.67
CA GLN A 18 -0.88 -42.67 12.74
C GLN A 18 -1.24 -41.42 13.57
N HIS A 19 -2.54 -41.14 13.70
CA HIS A 19 -3.07 -40.04 14.48
C HIS A 19 -2.57 -40.12 15.93
N GLN A 20 -1.96 -39.02 16.43
CA GLN A 20 -1.43 -38.96 17.78
C GLN A 20 -2.44 -38.29 18.72
N HIS A 21 -3.08 -39.08 19.57
CA HIS A 21 -4.01 -38.56 20.57
C HIS A 21 -3.31 -37.66 21.60
N ARG A 22 -3.90 -36.51 21.89
CA ARG A 22 -3.40 -35.57 22.91
C ARG A 22 -3.84 -36.03 24.28
N LYS A 23 -3.16 -35.53 25.32
CA LYS A 23 -3.53 -35.82 26.72
C LYS A 23 -4.95 -35.35 27.06
N THR A 24 -5.41 -34.27 26.42
CA THR A 24 -6.77 -33.72 26.57
C THR A 24 -7.84 -34.61 25.96
N ASP A 25 -7.50 -35.46 24.99
CA ASP A 25 -8.45 -36.40 24.37
C ASP A 25 -8.67 -37.66 25.24
N VAL A 26 -7.75 -37.94 26.17
CA VAL A 26 -7.77 -39.15 27.02
C VAL A 26 -8.13 -38.84 28.47
N ASP A 27 -7.65 -37.72 29.03
CA ASP A 27 -7.91 -37.32 30.43
C ASP A 27 -8.90 -36.14 30.50
N PRO A 28 -10.12 -36.34 31.03
CA PRO A 28 -11.11 -35.28 31.14
C PRO A 28 -10.64 -34.12 32.04
N LYS A 29 -9.80 -34.37 33.05
CA LYS A 29 -9.28 -33.30 33.92
C LYS A 29 -8.29 -32.39 33.20
N ALA A 30 -7.59 -32.93 32.20
CA ALA A 30 -6.70 -32.14 31.36
C ALA A 30 -7.50 -31.25 30.39
N ALA A 31 -8.61 -31.77 29.85
CA ALA A 31 -9.53 -31.02 29.01
C ALA A 31 -10.17 -29.84 29.77
N ASP A 32 -10.72 -30.09 30.97
CA ASP A 32 -11.32 -29.04 31.81
C ASP A 32 -10.34 -27.91 32.15
N ARG A 33 -9.06 -28.25 32.32
CA ARG A 33 -8.00 -27.25 32.57
C ARG A 33 -7.73 -26.40 31.33
N ALA A 34 -7.64 -27.03 30.17
CA ALA A 34 -7.44 -26.32 28.90
C ALA A 34 -8.63 -25.41 28.58
N GLU A 35 -9.86 -25.87 28.82
CA GLU A 35 -11.08 -25.07 28.67
C GLU A 35 -11.03 -23.81 29.52
N ARG A 36 -10.68 -23.94 30.82
CA ARG A 36 -10.52 -22.78 31.70
C ARG A 36 -9.45 -21.81 31.22
N GLN A 37 -8.33 -22.31 30.69
CA GLN A 37 -7.26 -21.48 30.15
C GLN A 37 -7.73 -20.68 28.92
N VAL A 38 -8.44 -21.31 28.00
CA VAL A 38 -9.08 -20.64 26.85
C VAL A 38 -10.07 -19.58 27.33
N ALA A 39 -10.96 -19.93 28.27
CA ALA A 39 -11.97 -19.03 28.80
C ALA A 39 -11.34 -17.80 29.48
N ILE A 40 -10.28 -17.97 30.26
CA ILE A 40 -9.55 -16.86 30.89
C ILE A 40 -8.97 -15.92 29.83
N LEU A 41 -8.39 -16.46 28.75
CA LEU A 41 -7.85 -15.63 27.65
C LEU A 41 -8.96 -14.81 26.97
N PHE A 42 -10.12 -15.40 26.71
CA PHE A 42 -11.24 -14.65 26.14
C PHE A 42 -11.82 -13.60 27.09
N ILE A 43 -11.87 -13.88 28.39
CA ILE A 43 -12.28 -12.89 29.40
C ILE A 43 -11.28 -11.72 29.44
N LEU A 44 -9.97 -12.01 29.43
CA LEU A 44 -8.94 -10.97 29.38
C LEU A 44 -9.07 -10.11 28.11
N SER A 45 -9.33 -10.73 26.95
CA SER A 45 -9.59 -10.01 25.70
C SER A 45 -10.79 -9.05 25.82
N ALA A 46 -11.90 -9.54 26.38
CA ALA A 46 -13.10 -8.74 26.60
C ALA A 46 -12.83 -7.56 27.54
N LEU A 47 -12.12 -7.80 28.64
CA LEU A 47 -11.72 -6.74 29.59
C LEU A 47 -10.82 -5.70 28.93
N SER A 48 -9.83 -6.11 28.14
CA SER A 48 -8.97 -5.19 27.39
C SER A 48 -9.75 -4.35 26.38
N THR A 49 -10.78 -4.92 25.75
CA THR A 49 -11.68 -4.19 24.85
C THR A 49 -12.48 -3.13 25.60
N VAL A 50 -12.99 -3.46 26.79
CA VAL A 50 -13.67 -2.50 27.67
C VAL A 50 -12.72 -1.37 28.08
N VAL A 51 -11.46 -1.67 28.38
CA VAL A 51 -10.43 -0.65 28.66
C VAL A 51 -10.22 0.27 27.46
N ALA A 52 -10.11 -0.28 26.23
CA ALA A 52 -9.99 0.54 25.03
C ALA A 52 -11.19 1.48 24.84
N ILE A 53 -12.41 0.97 24.97
CA ILE A 53 -13.64 1.78 24.86
C ILE A 53 -13.68 2.86 25.94
N TYR A 54 -13.31 2.50 27.18
CA TYR A 54 -13.25 3.46 28.27
C TYR A 54 -12.23 4.56 28.02
N SER A 55 -11.03 4.20 27.52
CA SER A 55 -10.01 5.16 27.11
C SER A 55 -10.52 6.08 26.00
N PHE A 56 -11.25 5.55 25.02
CA PHE A 56 -11.83 6.34 23.93
C PHE A 56 -12.82 7.41 24.42
N ILE A 57 -13.69 7.05 25.36
CA ILE A 57 -14.83 7.89 25.74
C ILE A 57 -14.49 8.83 26.90
N PHE A 58 -13.72 8.36 27.88
CA PHE A 58 -13.60 9.03 29.18
C PHE A 58 -12.22 9.64 29.45
N ILE A 59 -11.18 9.30 28.68
CA ILE A 59 -9.84 9.90 28.87
C ILE A 59 -9.70 11.09 27.93
N PRO A 60 -9.44 12.30 28.43
CA PRO A 60 -9.23 13.47 27.59
C PRO A 60 -7.82 13.49 26.96
N ASP A 61 -7.72 14.14 25.80
CA ASP A 61 -6.52 14.19 24.96
C ASP A 61 -5.41 15.12 25.48
N ASP A 62 -5.63 15.81 26.60
CA ASP A 62 -4.69 16.76 27.20
C ASP A 62 -3.88 16.17 28.37
N ILE A 63 -4.14 14.91 28.75
CA ILE A 63 -3.39 14.22 29.80
C ILE A 63 -2.18 13.50 29.20
N PHE A 64 -0.99 13.83 29.70
CA PHE A 64 0.27 13.21 29.32
C PHE A 64 0.88 12.46 30.50
N PHE A 65 1.33 11.23 30.25
CA PHE A 65 2.11 10.43 31.20
C PHE A 65 3.56 10.36 30.76
N PHE A 66 4.46 10.55 31.72
CA PHE A 66 5.88 10.32 31.49
C PHE A 66 6.19 8.83 31.60
N LEU A 67 6.55 8.20 30.47
CA LEU A 67 7.05 6.83 30.43
C LEU A 67 8.57 6.85 30.24
N PRO A 68 9.35 6.23 31.15
CA PRO A 68 10.77 6.02 30.92
C PRO A 68 10.97 5.30 29.58
N VAL A 69 11.88 5.82 28.73
CA VAL A 69 12.14 5.42 27.31
C VAL A 69 11.28 6.13 26.25
N MET A 70 10.01 6.45 26.50
CA MET A 70 9.12 7.07 25.49
C MET A 70 8.89 8.58 25.70
N GLY A 71 9.25 9.12 26.87
CA GLY A 71 9.00 10.53 27.20
C GLY A 71 7.53 10.81 27.48
N ASP A 72 7.08 12.04 27.21
CA ASP A 72 5.69 12.45 27.44
C ASP A 72 4.76 11.83 26.39
N THR A 73 3.98 10.84 26.82
CA THR A 73 3.06 10.10 25.97
C THR A 73 1.63 10.44 26.33
N ASN A 74 0.81 10.64 25.29
CA ASN A 74 -0.61 10.93 25.47
C ASN A 74 -1.35 9.73 26.10
N ALA A 75 -2.05 9.99 27.22
CA ALA A 75 -2.76 8.98 27.99
C ALA A 75 -3.90 8.32 27.21
N HIS A 76 -4.62 9.10 26.41
CA HIS A 76 -5.73 8.62 25.60
C HIS A 76 -5.25 7.63 24.54
N GLN A 77 -4.23 8.00 23.76
CA GLN A 77 -3.66 7.14 22.72
C GLN A 77 -2.99 5.89 23.29
N LEU A 78 -2.32 6.01 24.44
CA LEU A 78 -1.71 4.86 25.11
C LEU A 78 -2.75 3.85 25.60
N GLY A 79 -3.82 4.32 26.25
CA GLY A 79 -4.90 3.46 26.74
C GLY A 79 -5.65 2.76 25.61
N LEU A 80 -5.93 3.49 24.52
CA LEU A 80 -6.49 2.91 23.29
C LEU A 80 -5.58 1.85 22.68
N GLY A 81 -4.31 2.19 22.45
CA GLY A 81 -3.35 1.30 21.81
C GLY A 81 -3.14 0.02 22.61
N LEU A 82 -2.92 0.13 23.93
CA LEU A 82 -2.73 -1.02 24.80
C LEU A 82 -4.01 -1.85 24.94
N GLY A 83 -5.16 -1.22 25.13
CA GLY A 83 -6.44 -1.92 25.22
C GLY A 83 -6.73 -2.74 23.96
N MET A 84 -6.53 -2.15 22.77
CA MET A 84 -6.70 -2.84 21.49
C MET A 84 -5.65 -3.94 21.28
N ALA A 85 -4.37 -3.67 21.59
CA ALA A 85 -3.30 -4.65 21.43
C ALA A 85 -3.54 -5.90 22.30
N PHE A 86 -3.89 -5.71 23.58
CA PHE A 86 -4.17 -6.84 24.47
C PHE A 86 -5.47 -7.56 24.12
N ALA A 87 -6.51 -6.83 23.68
CA ALA A 87 -7.74 -7.45 23.20
C ALA A 87 -7.46 -8.44 22.06
N LEU A 88 -6.72 -7.99 21.03
CA LEU A 88 -6.36 -8.81 19.87
C LEU A 88 -5.35 -9.91 20.21
N LEU A 89 -4.40 -9.66 21.11
CA LEU A 89 -3.44 -10.65 21.56
C LEU A 89 -4.14 -11.82 22.27
N PHE A 90 -4.99 -11.52 23.24
CA PHE A 90 -5.63 -12.56 24.04
C PHE A 90 -6.67 -13.37 23.26
N ILE A 91 -7.41 -12.75 22.33
CA ILE A 91 -8.30 -13.53 21.44
C ILE A 91 -7.51 -14.45 20.51
N GLY A 92 -6.39 -13.97 19.95
CA GLY A 92 -5.51 -14.79 19.11
C GLY A 92 -4.89 -15.95 19.87
N LEU A 93 -4.34 -15.70 21.06
CA LEU A 93 -3.80 -16.75 21.94
C LEU A 93 -4.88 -17.75 22.36
N GLY A 94 -6.08 -17.27 22.70
CA GLY A 94 -7.22 -18.12 23.06
C GLY A 94 -7.65 -19.04 21.92
N LEU A 95 -7.78 -18.51 20.71
CA LEU A 95 -8.15 -19.29 19.51
C LEU A 95 -7.09 -20.35 19.18
N VAL A 96 -5.81 -20.01 19.20
CA VAL A 96 -4.72 -20.97 18.94
C VAL A 96 -4.65 -22.04 20.02
N HIS A 97 -4.81 -21.66 21.29
CA HIS A 97 -4.80 -22.61 22.40
C HIS A 97 -5.99 -23.58 22.31
N TRP A 98 -7.18 -23.05 22.00
CA TRP A 98 -8.38 -23.85 21.77
C TRP A 98 -8.20 -24.84 20.61
N ALA A 99 -7.72 -24.36 19.45
CA ALA A 99 -7.47 -25.20 18.28
C ALA A 99 -6.48 -26.33 18.58
N LYS A 100 -5.42 -26.04 19.34
CA LYS A 100 -4.38 -27.04 19.66
C LYS A 100 -4.79 -28.07 20.70
N THR A 101 -5.67 -27.72 21.63
CA THR A 101 -5.91 -28.55 22.83
C THR A 101 -7.29 -29.20 22.89
N LEU A 102 -8.30 -28.63 22.24
CA LEU A 102 -9.69 -29.08 22.37
C LEU A 102 -10.35 -29.39 21.02
N MET A 103 -9.92 -28.76 19.93
CA MET A 103 -10.51 -29.03 18.61
C MET A 103 -10.05 -30.39 18.07
N PRO A 104 -10.93 -31.19 17.44
CA PRO A 104 -10.52 -32.45 16.81
C PRO A 104 -9.50 -32.21 15.69
N ASP A 105 -8.39 -32.94 15.74
CA ASP A 105 -7.25 -32.81 14.82
C ASP A 105 -7.09 -34.06 13.93
N THR A 106 -8.21 -34.61 13.45
CA THR A 106 -8.20 -35.78 12.56
C THR A 106 -7.63 -35.43 11.19
N GLU A 107 -6.63 -36.19 10.75
CA GLU A 107 -6.07 -36.06 9.41
C GLU A 107 -7.06 -36.59 8.36
N VAL A 108 -7.51 -35.73 7.46
CA VAL A 108 -8.41 -36.09 6.36
C VAL A 108 -7.70 -35.86 5.03
N ILE A 109 -7.71 -36.88 4.17
CA ILE A 109 -7.24 -36.75 2.80
C ILE A 109 -8.35 -36.10 1.99
N ALA A 110 -8.09 -34.89 1.48
CA ALA A 110 -8.89 -34.30 0.43
C ALA A 110 -8.16 -34.51 -0.90
N GLU A 111 -8.64 -35.46 -1.71
CA GLU A 111 -8.12 -35.62 -3.06
C GLU A 111 -8.35 -34.33 -3.85
N ARG A 112 -7.32 -33.89 -4.56
CA ARG A 112 -7.44 -32.72 -5.43
C ARG A 112 -8.39 -33.10 -6.56
N HIS A 113 -9.59 -32.53 -6.52
CA HIS A 113 -10.47 -32.58 -7.68
C HIS A 113 -9.74 -31.94 -8.86
N GLU A 114 -9.87 -32.53 -10.04
CA GLU A 114 -9.40 -31.89 -11.26
C GLU A 114 -10.13 -30.55 -11.39
N PHE A 115 -9.42 -29.45 -11.69
CA PHE A 115 -10.03 -28.14 -11.92
C PHE A 115 -10.85 -28.06 -13.23
N ARG A 116 -11.20 -29.23 -13.78
CA ARG A 116 -11.98 -29.40 -14.99
C ARG A 116 -13.34 -29.99 -14.61
N SER A 117 -14.41 -29.29 -14.98
CA SER A 117 -15.76 -29.84 -14.88
C SER A 117 -15.91 -31.09 -15.76
N PRO A 118 -16.71 -32.07 -15.35
CA PRO A 118 -17.07 -33.22 -16.18
C PRO A 118 -17.49 -32.80 -17.59
N ASP A 119 -17.15 -33.61 -18.59
CA ASP A 119 -17.43 -33.25 -19.99
C ASP A 119 -18.94 -33.17 -20.27
N GLU A 120 -19.76 -33.90 -19.52
CA GLU A 120 -21.23 -33.83 -19.52
C GLU A 120 -21.72 -32.43 -19.10
N ASP A 121 -21.32 -31.96 -17.91
CA ASP A 121 -21.70 -30.62 -17.41
C ASP A 121 -21.30 -29.50 -18.38
N ARG A 122 -20.16 -29.65 -19.04
CA ARG A 122 -19.67 -28.67 -20.03
C ARG A 122 -20.52 -28.69 -21.30
N ALA A 123 -20.88 -29.88 -21.78
CA ALA A 123 -21.76 -30.03 -22.93
C ALA A 123 -23.14 -29.42 -22.65
N ASP A 124 -23.69 -29.71 -21.47
CA ASP A 124 -24.99 -29.20 -21.02
C ASP A 124 -24.97 -27.69 -20.82
N PHE A 125 -23.89 -27.14 -20.24
CA PHE A 125 -23.71 -25.70 -20.13
C PHE A 125 -23.69 -25.02 -21.51
N VAL A 126 -22.91 -25.55 -22.46
CA VAL A 126 -22.84 -25.00 -23.82
C VAL A 126 -24.19 -25.10 -24.53
N ALA A 127 -24.90 -26.22 -24.37
CA ALA A 127 -26.24 -26.41 -24.94
C ALA A 127 -27.23 -25.39 -24.36
N THR A 128 -27.24 -25.23 -23.03
CA THR A 128 -28.11 -24.28 -22.33
C THR A 128 -27.81 -22.84 -22.74
N VAL A 129 -26.53 -22.43 -22.75
CA VAL A 129 -26.13 -21.08 -23.19
C VAL A 129 -26.54 -20.82 -24.63
N LYS A 130 -26.34 -21.77 -25.55
CA LYS A 130 -26.77 -21.62 -26.95
C LYS A 130 -28.29 -21.50 -27.08
N LEU A 131 -29.03 -22.33 -26.36
CA LEU A 131 -30.49 -22.31 -26.36
C LEU A 131 -31.02 -20.96 -25.84
N GLN A 132 -30.51 -20.49 -24.71
CA GLN A 132 -30.93 -19.22 -24.11
C GLN A 132 -30.47 -18.01 -24.94
N ALA A 133 -29.25 -18.03 -25.48
CA ALA A 133 -28.77 -16.98 -26.39
C ALA A 133 -29.61 -16.93 -27.68
N GLY A 134 -30.04 -18.09 -28.20
CA GLY A 134 -30.98 -18.20 -29.32
C GLY A 134 -32.37 -17.65 -28.98
N ALA A 135 -32.88 -17.99 -27.79
CA ALA A 135 -34.17 -17.52 -27.28
C ALA A 135 -34.20 -15.99 -27.07
N ALA A 136 -33.09 -15.40 -26.62
CA ALA A 136 -32.94 -13.95 -26.47
C ALA A 136 -33.11 -13.20 -27.81
N GLY A 137 -32.91 -13.87 -28.95
CA GLY A 137 -33.22 -13.32 -30.28
C GLY A 137 -32.40 -12.09 -30.68
N LEU A 138 -31.34 -11.75 -29.94
CA LEU A 138 -30.46 -10.61 -30.20
C LEU A 138 -29.78 -10.68 -31.57
N GLY A 139 -29.54 -11.89 -32.09
CA GLY A 139 -28.97 -12.08 -33.43
C GLY A 139 -29.88 -11.58 -34.57
N ARG A 140 -31.21 -11.73 -34.43
CA ARG A 140 -32.19 -11.29 -35.45
C ARG A 140 -32.71 -9.87 -35.23
N ARG A 141 -32.57 -9.32 -34.02
CA ARG A 141 -33.03 -7.97 -33.64
C ARG A 141 -31.88 -6.95 -33.75
N SER A 142 -31.47 -6.66 -34.98
CA SER A 142 -30.32 -5.81 -35.28
C SER A 142 -30.41 -4.39 -34.70
N LEU A 143 -31.62 -3.82 -34.63
CA LEU A 143 -31.83 -2.49 -34.04
C LEU A 143 -31.49 -2.48 -32.55
N ILE A 144 -32.06 -3.43 -31.78
CA ILE A 144 -31.80 -3.56 -30.32
C ILE A 144 -30.31 -3.77 -30.05
N LYS A 145 -29.65 -4.64 -30.82
CA LYS A 145 -28.21 -4.90 -30.67
C LYS A 145 -27.39 -3.62 -30.91
N ARG A 146 -27.72 -2.85 -31.95
CA ARG A 146 -27.02 -1.59 -32.29
C ARG A 146 -27.27 -0.51 -31.24
N THR A 147 -28.51 -0.33 -30.80
CA THR A 147 -28.85 0.68 -29.78
C THR A 147 -28.27 0.32 -28.41
N LEU A 148 -28.23 -0.97 -28.04
CA LEU A 148 -27.54 -1.44 -26.84
C LEU A 148 -26.03 -1.16 -26.92
N GLY A 149 -25.40 -1.47 -28.06
CA GLY A 149 -23.98 -1.15 -28.28
C GLY A 149 -23.68 0.35 -28.19
N LEU A 150 -24.56 1.19 -28.74
CA LEU A 150 -24.44 2.65 -28.63
C LEU A 150 -24.63 3.13 -27.19
N ALA A 151 -25.65 2.63 -26.48
CA ALA A 151 -25.92 3.02 -25.10
C ALA A 151 -24.78 2.63 -24.15
N LEU A 152 -24.25 1.41 -24.30
CA LEU A 152 -23.09 0.95 -23.53
C LEU A 152 -21.82 1.70 -23.94
N GLY A 153 -21.63 1.95 -25.23
CA GLY A 153 -20.48 2.69 -25.76
C GLY A 153 -20.41 4.12 -25.20
N ILE A 154 -21.52 4.86 -25.24
CA ILE A 154 -21.58 6.22 -24.67
C ILE A 154 -21.43 6.17 -23.14
N SER A 155 -22.10 5.24 -22.46
CA SER A 155 -21.95 5.09 -21.00
C SER A 155 -20.51 4.80 -20.58
N ALA A 156 -19.76 4.02 -21.37
CA ALA A 156 -18.36 3.72 -21.12
C ALA A 156 -17.43 4.94 -21.31
N LEU A 157 -17.85 5.98 -22.04
CA LEU A 157 -17.09 7.23 -22.15
C LEU A 157 -17.18 8.08 -20.88
N THR A 158 -18.23 7.93 -20.08
CA THR A 158 -18.42 8.70 -18.84
C THR A 158 -17.22 8.65 -17.89
N PRO A 159 -16.69 7.47 -17.49
CA PRO A 159 -15.50 7.42 -16.64
C PRO A 159 -14.26 8.02 -17.31
N LEU A 160 -14.13 7.94 -18.63
CA LEU A 160 -13.01 8.57 -19.35
C LEU A 160 -13.09 10.11 -19.30
N VAL A 161 -14.30 10.67 -19.39
CA VAL A 161 -14.51 12.13 -19.24
C VAL A 161 -14.27 12.57 -17.80
N MET A 162 -14.66 11.76 -16.82
CA MET A 162 -14.40 12.05 -15.39
C MET A 162 -12.90 12.12 -15.06
N LEU A 163 -12.02 11.49 -15.84
CA LEU A 163 -10.57 11.67 -15.68
C LEU A 163 -10.12 13.12 -15.90
N ARG A 164 -10.91 13.95 -16.58
CA ARG A 164 -10.64 15.39 -16.73
C ARG A 164 -10.74 16.14 -15.41
N ASP A 165 -11.47 15.61 -14.43
CA ASP A 165 -11.60 16.22 -13.09
C ASP A 165 -10.34 16.01 -12.23
N LEU A 166 -9.38 15.19 -12.67
CA LEU A 166 -8.09 14.98 -11.98
C LEU A 166 -7.15 16.18 -12.04
N GLY A 167 -7.52 17.25 -12.73
CA GLY A 167 -6.82 18.53 -12.68
C GLY A 167 -6.68 19.21 -14.04
N PRO A 168 -6.26 20.48 -14.03
CA PRO A 168 -6.00 21.22 -15.26
C PRO A 168 -4.87 20.55 -16.04
N LEU A 169 -5.02 20.47 -17.36
CA LEU A 169 -3.95 20.01 -18.23
C LEU A 169 -2.73 20.94 -18.10
N PRO A 170 -1.51 20.42 -17.90
CA PRO A 170 -0.32 21.23 -17.59
C PRO A 170 0.15 22.14 -18.74
N LYS A 171 -0.44 22.01 -19.94
CA LYS A 171 -0.09 22.80 -21.15
C LYS A 171 1.43 22.95 -21.29
N LYS A 172 1.93 24.19 -21.27
CA LYS A 172 3.36 24.56 -21.37
C LYS A 172 3.93 25.05 -20.04
N GLU A 173 3.25 24.83 -18.92
CA GLU A 173 3.72 25.28 -17.61
C GLU A 173 5.04 24.60 -17.20
N LEU A 174 5.32 23.42 -17.73
CA LEU A 174 6.57 22.68 -17.47
C LEU A 174 7.77 23.19 -18.29
N GLU A 175 7.53 23.98 -19.34
CA GLU A 175 8.57 24.53 -20.22
C GLU A 175 9.01 25.94 -19.81
N LYS A 176 8.34 26.54 -18.82
CA LYS A 176 8.53 27.93 -18.41
C LYS A 176 9.05 28.01 -16.98
N THR A 177 10.00 28.91 -16.80
CA THR A 177 10.56 29.33 -15.51
C THR A 177 10.43 30.84 -15.38
N SER A 178 10.69 31.39 -14.20
CA SER A 178 10.67 32.84 -13.98
C SER A 178 11.95 33.53 -14.48
N TRP A 179 12.92 32.76 -14.98
CA TRP A 179 14.18 33.27 -15.51
C TRP A 179 13.95 34.09 -16.79
N LYS A 180 14.43 35.33 -16.78
CA LYS A 180 14.51 36.21 -17.96
C LYS A 180 15.94 36.69 -18.14
N THR A 181 16.31 37.03 -19.37
CA THR A 181 17.63 37.62 -19.65
C THR A 181 17.77 38.94 -18.88
N GLY A 182 18.82 39.06 -18.07
CA GLY A 182 19.10 40.25 -17.27
C GLY A 182 18.48 40.27 -15.86
N THR A 183 17.81 39.20 -15.43
CA THR A 183 17.31 39.08 -14.06
C THR A 183 18.45 38.90 -13.05
N ARG A 184 18.36 39.53 -11.88
CA ARG A 184 19.37 39.43 -10.82
C ARG A 184 19.22 38.14 -10.02
N LEU A 185 20.35 37.66 -9.48
CA LEU A 185 20.40 36.52 -8.58
C LEU A 185 20.15 36.98 -7.15
N VAL A 186 19.14 36.41 -6.50
CA VAL A 186 18.74 36.76 -5.13
C VAL A 186 18.80 35.56 -4.18
N THR A 187 18.98 35.82 -2.88
CA THR A 187 19.00 34.79 -1.84
C THR A 187 17.60 34.32 -1.46
N ASP A 188 17.47 33.05 -1.10
CA ASP A 188 16.28 32.47 -0.46
C ASP A 188 16.60 32.11 1.01
N PRO A 189 15.83 32.59 2.01
CA PRO A 189 14.76 33.59 1.95
C PRO A 189 15.28 35.04 1.90
N GLY A 190 14.42 35.97 1.46
CA GLY A 190 14.62 37.42 1.66
C GLY A 190 14.99 38.24 0.43
N ASP A 191 15.05 37.64 -0.77
CA ASP A 191 15.23 38.30 -2.06
C ASP A 191 16.40 39.34 -2.10
N ARG A 192 17.45 39.14 -1.29
CA ARG A 192 18.62 40.02 -1.28
C ARG A 192 19.46 39.76 -2.53
N PRO A 193 19.75 40.79 -3.36
CA PRO A 193 20.65 40.62 -4.50
C PRO A 193 22.05 40.21 -4.06
N ILE A 194 22.60 39.18 -4.69
CA ILE A 194 23.96 38.69 -4.43
C ILE A 194 24.95 39.47 -5.27
N ARG A 195 26.02 39.94 -4.64
CA ARG A 195 27.17 40.51 -5.34
C ARG A 195 28.27 39.47 -5.50
N PRO A 196 29.14 39.58 -6.52
CA PRO A 196 30.28 38.67 -6.68
C PRO A 196 31.20 38.64 -5.45
N GLU A 197 31.28 39.74 -4.70
CA GLU A 197 32.07 39.86 -3.46
C GLU A 197 31.47 39.08 -2.27
N ASP A 198 30.19 38.70 -2.32
CA ASP A 198 29.50 37.99 -1.23
C ASP A 198 29.85 36.48 -1.19
N LEU A 199 30.50 35.95 -2.24
CA LEU A 199 30.83 34.53 -2.37
C LEU A 199 32.33 34.31 -2.27
N GLU A 200 32.76 33.53 -1.28
CA GLU A 200 34.13 33.05 -1.20
C GLU A 200 34.41 31.95 -2.24
N VAL A 201 35.68 31.75 -2.59
CA VAL A 201 36.08 30.68 -3.50
C VAL A 201 35.82 29.33 -2.83
N GLY A 202 35.05 28.47 -3.49
CA GLY A 202 34.55 27.20 -2.96
C GLY A 202 33.17 27.30 -2.27
N ALA A 203 32.60 28.49 -2.15
CA ALA A 203 31.26 28.68 -1.60
C ALA A 203 30.18 28.31 -2.62
N VAL A 204 29.06 27.82 -2.08
CA VAL A 204 27.83 27.49 -2.82
C VAL A 204 26.69 28.28 -2.20
N ALA A 205 25.91 28.97 -3.03
CA ALA A 205 24.67 29.62 -2.62
C ALA A 205 23.51 29.11 -3.46
N GLN A 206 22.39 28.82 -2.80
CA GLN A 206 21.11 28.63 -3.48
C GLN A 206 20.57 30.00 -3.87
N VAL A 207 20.26 30.17 -5.16
CA VAL A 207 19.80 31.45 -5.71
C VAL A 207 18.55 31.27 -6.55
N LEU A 208 17.77 32.34 -6.60
CA LEU A 208 16.54 32.45 -7.37
C LEU A 208 16.60 33.69 -8.27
N PRO A 209 15.77 33.76 -9.33
CA PRO A 209 15.59 34.97 -10.11
C PRO A 209 14.82 36.01 -9.30
N GLU A 210 15.28 37.27 -9.34
CA GLU A 210 14.53 38.42 -8.85
C GLU A 210 13.17 38.52 -9.57
N LEU A 211 12.08 38.57 -8.80
CA LEU A 211 10.73 38.76 -9.32
C LEU A 211 10.42 40.25 -9.48
N GLU A 212 9.48 40.57 -10.38
CA GLU A 212 9.00 41.94 -10.54
C GLU A 212 8.30 42.42 -9.25
N PRO A 213 8.46 43.71 -8.86
CA PRO A 213 7.84 44.23 -7.64
C PRO A 213 6.34 43.96 -7.60
N GLY A 214 5.87 43.37 -6.50
CA GLY A 214 4.46 43.03 -6.29
C GLY A 214 4.05 41.62 -6.73
N HIS A 215 4.97 40.81 -7.29
CA HIS A 215 4.71 39.37 -7.49
C HIS A 215 5.13 38.58 -6.24
N GLU A 216 4.22 37.78 -5.71
CA GLU A 216 4.52 36.83 -4.66
C GLU A 216 5.10 35.55 -5.24
N ARG A 217 6.17 35.04 -4.62
CA ARG A 217 6.82 33.80 -5.04
C ARG A 217 6.03 32.61 -4.51
N HIS A 218 5.48 31.79 -5.40
CA HIS A 218 4.82 30.55 -5.00
C HIS A 218 5.82 29.38 -4.91
N LEU A 219 5.48 28.36 -4.12
CA LEU A 219 6.28 27.13 -4.02
C LEU A 219 6.49 26.45 -5.38
N SER A 220 5.52 26.57 -6.29
CA SER A 220 5.62 26.08 -7.66
C SER A 220 6.72 26.75 -8.48
N ASP A 221 7.02 28.02 -8.18
CA ASP A 221 8.02 28.80 -8.89
C ASP A 221 9.40 28.45 -8.33
N ILE A 222 9.52 28.37 -7.00
CA ILE A 222 10.74 27.91 -6.31
C ILE A 222 11.17 26.53 -6.83
N ALA A 223 10.22 25.62 -7.01
CA ALA A 223 10.50 24.26 -7.49
C ALA A 223 11.11 24.22 -8.90
N LYS A 224 10.88 25.24 -9.73
CA LYS A 224 11.41 25.32 -11.11
C LYS A 224 12.62 26.23 -11.22
N ASP A 225 12.69 27.25 -10.38
CA ASP A 225 13.62 28.36 -10.54
C ASP A 225 14.91 28.21 -9.73
N ALA A 226 14.94 27.33 -8.72
CA ALA A 226 16.10 27.16 -7.84
C ALA A 226 17.34 26.67 -8.61
N VAL A 227 18.43 27.44 -8.51
CA VAL A 227 19.74 27.07 -9.05
C VAL A 227 20.83 27.24 -7.99
N LEU A 228 21.95 26.54 -8.16
CA LEU A 228 23.13 26.69 -7.31
C LEU A 228 24.15 27.60 -8.00
N LEU A 229 24.49 28.70 -7.32
CA LEU A 229 25.60 29.56 -7.69
C LEU A 229 26.85 29.07 -6.96
N ILE A 230 27.84 28.62 -7.73
CA ILE A 230 29.09 28.05 -7.23
C ILE A 230 30.25 28.92 -7.70
N ARG A 231 31.06 29.40 -6.77
CA ARG A 231 32.29 30.13 -7.11
C ARG A 231 33.49 29.18 -7.05
N LEU A 232 34.11 28.90 -8.20
CA LEU A 232 35.29 28.04 -8.31
C LEU A 232 36.52 28.85 -8.73
N ARG A 233 37.71 28.25 -8.55
CA ARG A 233 38.92 28.81 -9.16
C ARG A 233 38.91 28.57 -10.67
N PRO A 234 39.40 29.50 -11.49
CA PRO A 234 39.46 29.33 -12.95
C PRO A 234 40.16 28.02 -13.37
N THR A 235 41.18 27.58 -12.63
CA THR A 235 41.94 26.35 -12.89
C THR A 235 41.17 25.06 -12.59
N GLU A 236 40.02 25.13 -11.92
CA GLU A 236 39.21 23.98 -11.52
C GLU A 236 38.02 23.73 -12.44
N PHE A 237 37.72 24.63 -13.39
CA PHE A 237 36.66 24.42 -14.36
C PHE A 237 36.99 23.25 -15.31
N GLN A 238 36.22 22.16 -15.17
CA GLN A 238 36.24 21.02 -16.09
C GLN A 238 34.97 21.05 -16.95
N LEU A 239 34.82 22.11 -17.75
CA LEU A 239 33.64 22.35 -18.60
C LEU A 239 34.03 22.33 -20.09
N ASP A 240 33.08 21.98 -20.95
CA ASP A 240 33.22 22.20 -22.39
C ASP A 240 33.17 23.70 -22.74
N ALA A 241 33.57 24.05 -23.96
CA ALA A 241 33.64 25.45 -24.38
C ALA A 241 32.27 26.17 -24.32
N GLU A 242 31.18 25.43 -24.55
CA GLU A 242 29.82 25.97 -24.50
C GLU A 242 29.44 26.34 -23.05
N ARG A 243 29.60 25.44 -22.09
CA ARG A 243 29.28 25.73 -20.68
C ARG A 243 30.24 26.72 -20.04
N LEU A 244 31.51 26.71 -20.47
CA LEU A 244 32.46 27.72 -20.03
C LEU A 244 32.01 29.13 -20.45
N SER A 245 31.35 29.27 -21.61
CA SER A 245 30.79 30.55 -22.07
C SER A 245 29.61 31.05 -21.22
N TRP A 246 29.02 30.20 -20.38
CA TRP A 246 27.95 30.58 -19.45
C TRP A 246 28.47 31.08 -18.09
N THR A 247 29.78 30.98 -17.85
CA THR A 247 30.40 31.43 -16.60
C THR A 247 30.66 32.94 -16.60
N TYR A 248 30.87 33.50 -15.43
CA TYR A 248 31.18 34.91 -15.21
C TYR A 248 32.56 35.03 -14.53
N ASP A 249 33.37 36.00 -14.98
CA ASP A 249 34.75 36.26 -14.51
C ASP A 249 34.79 37.26 -13.34
#